data_AF-A0A661HTP1-F1
#
_entry.id   AF-A0A661HTP1-F1
#
_cell.length_a   1.000
_cell.length_b   1.000
_cell.length_c   1.000
_cell.angle_alpha   90.00
_cell.angle_beta   90.00
_cell.angle_gamma   90.00
#
_symmetry.space_group_name_H-M   'P 1'
#
loop_
_entity.id
_entity.type
_entity.pdbx_description
1 polymer ?
#
loop_
_entity_poly.entity_id
_entity_poly.type
_entity_poly.pdbx_seq_one_letter_code
_entity_poly.pdbx_strand_id
1 'polypeptide(L)'
;MTFSKQILDFYFSLPKDTPLPNGVNTIYPFDNTETRRVMQTFFDKYYDDVRPRTYLVGINPGRLGSGITGIGFADAYHLENYCDIPNSFDKRVEISAAFMFEVIEAYGGVEKFYKDFFF
;
A
#
# COMPACT_ATOMS: atom_id res chain seq x y z
N MET A 1 18.11 5.57 -9.35
CA MET A 1 17.12 4.62 -8.79
C MET A 1 15.90 5.44 -8.38
N THR A 2 14.73 5.19 -8.96
CA THR A 2 13.50 5.91 -8.62
C THR A 2 13.00 5.51 -7.23
N PHE A 3 12.08 6.29 -6.66
CA PHE A 3 11.54 6.02 -5.34
C PHE A 3 10.70 4.74 -5.34
N SER A 4 9.93 4.48 -6.40
CA SER A 4 9.25 3.18 -6.63
C SER A 4 10.20 2.00 -6.43
N LYS A 5 11.35 2.02 -7.12
CA LYS A 5 12.34 0.95 -7.02
C LYS A 5 12.87 0.76 -5.60
N GLN A 6 13.12 1.85 -4.88
CA GLN A 6 13.57 1.79 -3.47
C GLN A 6 12.51 1.15 -2.56
N ILE A 7 11.25 1.55 -2.73
CA ILE A 7 10.12 1.04 -1.95
C ILE A 7 9.96 -0.47 -2.17
N LEU A 8 9.93 -0.89 -3.43
CA LEU A 8 9.73 -2.28 -3.81
C LEU A 8 10.91 -3.17 -3.37
N ASP A 9 12.15 -2.71 -3.58
CA ASP A 9 13.35 -3.42 -3.15
C ASP A 9 13.36 -3.57 -1.60
N PHE A 10 12.90 -2.55 -0.86
CA PHE A 10 12.73 -2.63 0.60
C PHE A 10 11.67 -3.65 1.00
N TYR A 11 10.42 -3.51 0.53
CA TYR A 11 9.34 -4.42 0.95
C TYR A 11 9.60 -5.88 0.58
N PHE A 12 10.17 -6.14 -0.60
CA PHE A 12 10.42 -7.49 -1.07
C PHE A 12 11.68 -8.12 -0.49
N SER A 13 12.51 -7.35 0.23
CA SER A 13 13.65 -7.87 1.00
C SER A 13 13.38 -8.01 2.49
N LEU A 14 12.20 -7.61 2.98
CA LEU A 14 11.84 -7.76 4.40
C LEU A 14 11.88 -9.24 4.82
N PRO A 15 12.46 -9.56 5.99
CA PRO A 15 12.49 -10.93 6.47
C PRO A 15 11.08 -11.36 6.89
N LYS A 16 10.66 -12.53 6.40
CA LYS A 16 9.39 -13.14 6.78
C LYS A 16 9.41 -13.69 8.21
N ASP A 17 10.52 -14.33 8.56
CA ASP A 17 10.64 -15.11 9.80
C ASP A 17 11.31 -14.26 10.89
N THR A 18 10.53 -13.88 11.89
CA THR A 18 11.01 -13.22 13.10
C THR A 18 10.50 -14.02 14.31
N PRO A 19 11.33 -14.27 15.35
CA PRO A 19 10.85 -14.91 16.57
C PRO A 19 9.72 -14.10 17.21
N LEU A 20 8.56 -14.74 17.40
CA LEU A 20 7.38 -14.12 17.99
C LEU A 20 6.92 -14.86 19.25
N PRO A 21 6.21 -14.18 20.18
CA PRO A 21 5.59 -14.85 21.32
C PRO A 21 4.59 -15.92 20.89
N ASN A 22 4.37 -16.91 21.76
CA ASN A 22 3.39 -17.97 21.52
C ASN A 22 2.00 -17.39 21.23
N GLY A 23 1.36 -17.88 20.17
CA GLY A 23 0.02 -17.44 19.75
C GLY A 23 0.01 -16.20 18.86
N VAL A 24 1.18 -15.63 18.50
CA VAL A 24 1.30 -14.49 17.59
C VAL A 24 1.88 -14.95 16.24
N ASN A 25 1.29 -14.47 15.15
CA ASN A 25 1.76 -14.75 13.78
C ASN A 25 1.97 -13.44 13.02
N THR A 26 2.99 -13.39 12.17
CA THR A 26 3.24 -12.27 11.25
C THR A 26 2.19 -12.26 10.13
N ILE A 27 1.69 -11.07 9.79
CA ILE A 27 1.00 -10.84 8.52
C ILE A 27 2.06 -10.43 7.50
N TYR A 28 2.35 -11.31 6.55
CA TYR A 28 3.36 -11.10 5.53
C TYR A 28 2.73 -11.23 4.13
N PRO A 29 2.27 -10.13 3.51
CA PRO A 29 1.52 -10.19 2.27
C PRO A 29 2.40 -10.43 1.03
N PHE A 30 3.71 -10.24 1.15
CA PHE A 30 4.64 -10.22 0.00
C PHE A 30 4.93 -11.62 -0.58
N ASP A 31 4.40 -12.72 -0.04
CA ASP A 31 4.47 -14.03 -0.71
C ASP A 31 3.38 -14.21 -1.77
N ASN A 32 2.34 -13.37 -1.73
CA ASN A 32 1.26 -13.42 -2.69
C ASN A 32 1.68 -12.71 -3.99
N THR A 33 1.55 -13.42 -5.11
CA THR A 33 1.92 -12.90 -6.45
C THR A 33 1.06 -11.72 -6.88
N GLU A 34 -0.23 -11.72 -6.53
CA GLU A 34 -1.15 -10.61 -6.81
C GLU A 34 -0.78 -9.37 -5.99
N THR A 35 -0.40 -9.55 -4.71
CA THR A 35 0.09 -8.44 -3.87
C THR A 35 1.30 -7.79 -4.51
N ARG A 36 2.31 -8.59 -4.91
CA ARG A 36 3.50 -8.04 -5.57
C ARG A 36 3.17 -7.30 -6.87
N ARG A 37 2.26 -7.85 -7.68
CA ARG A 37 1.82 -7.22 -8.94
C ARG A 37 1.13 -5.88 -8.68
N VAL A 38 0.21 -5.83 -7.72
CA VAL A 38 -0.52 -4.62 -7.34
C VAL A 38 0.43 -3.56 -6.76
N MET A 39 1.35 -3.95 -5.88
CA MET A 39 2.39 -3.05 -5.36
C MET A 39 3.24 -2.47 -6.49
N GLN A 40 3.76 -3.32 -7.40
CA GLN A 40 4.55 -2.87 -8.54
C GLN A 40 3.78 -1.84 -9.37
N THR A 41 2.54 -2.18 -9.74
CA THR A 41 1.66 -1.30 -10.55
C THR A 41 1.43 0.05 -9.87
N PHE A 42 1.14 0.03 -8.57
CA PHE A 42 0.86 1.24 -7.79
C PHE A 42 2.10 2.12 -7.63
N PHE A 43 3.22 1.54 -7.20
CA PHE A 43 4.43 2.31 -6.94
C PHE A 43 5.05 2.85 -8.24
N ASP A 44 4.99 2.10 -9.34
CA ASP A 44 5.42 2.62 -10.64
C ASP A 44 4.50 3.75 -11.14
N LYS A 45 3.18 3.65 -10.90
CA LYS A 45 2.23 4.70 -11.30
C LYS A 45 2.47 6.02 -10.55
N TYR A 46 2.67 5.97 -9.24
CA TYR A 46 2.65 7.18 -8.40
C TYR A 46 4.03 7.65 -7.90
N TYR A 47 5.05 6.80 -7.98
CA TYR A 47 6.35 7.04 -7.36
C TYR A 47 7.55 6.72 -8.28
N ASP A 48 7.36 6.58 -9.60
CA ASP A 48 8.47 6.42 -10.56
C ASP A 48 9.19 7.75 -10.87
N ASP A 49 9.63 8.42 -9.81
CA ASP A 49 10.44 9.63 -9.86
C ASP A 49 11.42 9.67 -8.69
N VAL A 50 12.12 10.79 -8.52
CA VAL A 50 13.09 11.01 -7.43
C VAL A 50 12.71 12.20 -6.54
N ARG A 51 11.46 12.68 -6.64
CA ARG A 51 10.98 13.83 -5.87
C ARG A 51 10.74 13.41 -4.41
N PRO A 52 11.10 14.25 -3.44
CA PRO A 52 10.80 13.97 -2.04
C PRO A 52 9.29 13.94 -1.80
N ARG A 53 8.87 13.17 -0.80
CA ARG A 53 7.48 13.07 -0.32
C ARG A 53 7.45 13.38 1.17
N THR A 54 6.37 14.02 1.64
CA THR A 54 6.10 14.09 3.07
C THR A 54 5.63 12.72 3.55
N TYR A 55 6.35 12.18 4.54
CA TYR A 55 6.05 10.85 5.08
C TYR A 55 4.92 10.92 6.12
N LEU A 56 3.88 10.13 5.91
CA LEU A 56 2.71 10.01 6.77
C LEU A 56 2.75 8.66 7.48
N VAL A 57 3.06 8.68 8.78
CA VAL A 57 3.33 7.44 9.53
C VAL A 57 2.06 6.92 10.19
N GLY A 58 1.62 5.73 9.77
CA GLY A 58 0.59 4.95 10.46
C GLY A 58 1.12 4.19 11.68
N ILE A 59 0.39 3.16 12.14
CA ILE A 59 0.85 2.27 13.22
C ILE A 59 1.48 1.01 12.63
N ASN A 60 0.65 0.16 12.01
CA ASN A 60 1.04 -1.08 11.35
C ASN A 60 -0.07 -1.55 10.38
N PRO A 61 0.23 -2.49 9.47
CA PRO A 61 -0.77 -3.01 8.53
C PRO A 61 -2.01 -3.63 9.20
N GLY A 62 -3.19 -3.29 8.67
CA GLY A 62 -4.46 -3.92 9.01
C GLY A 62 -4.69 -5.22 8.21
N ARG A 63 -5.56 -6.10 8.70
CA ARG A 63 -5.85 -7.41 8.06
C ARG A 63 -6.65 -7.32 6.76
N LEU A 64 -7.31 -6.19 6.50
CA LEU A 64 -8.26 -6.03 5.40
C LEU A 64 -7.75 -5.08 4.31
N GLY A 65 -6.89 -4.12 4.66
CA GLY A 65 -6.21 -3.22 3.72
C GLY A 65 -4.80 -3.68 3.39
N SER A 66 -3.79 -2.94 3.88
CA SER A 66 -2.39 -3.12 3.49
C SER A 66 -1.80 -4.49 3.85
N GLY A 67 -2.39 -5.21 4.81
CA GLY A 67 -2.04 -6.61 5.09
C GLY A 67 -2.47 -7.62 4.02
N ILE A 68 -3.18 -7.16 2.97
CA ILE A 68 -3.50 -7.93 1.75
C ILE A 68 -2.84 -7.27 0.55
N THR A 69 -3.03 -5.96 0.38
CA THR A 69 -2.63 -5.23 -0.83
C THR A 69 -1.16 -4.81 -0.82
N GLY A 70 -0.54 -4.72 0.35
CA GLY A 70 0.81 -4.19 0.54
C GLY A 70 0.92 -2.67 0.44
N ILE A 71 -0.20 -1.94 0.26
CA ILE A 71 -0.21 -0.49 0.05
C ILE A 71 -0.91 0.20 1.23
N GLY A 72 -0.24 1.18 1.83
CA GLY A 72 -0.73 1.93 2.98
C GLY A 72 -2.09 2.58 2.72
N PHE A 73 -3.05 2.32 3.61
CA PHE A 73 -4.42 2.86 3.54
C PHE A 73 -5.16 2.63 2.21
N ALA A 74 -4.79 1.62 1.42
CA ALA A 74 -5.47 1.26 0.19
C ALA A 74 -5.90 -0.21 0.22
N ASP A 75 -7.19 -0.44 0.46
CA ASP A 75 -7.80 -1.76 0.34
C ASP A 75 -8.10 -2.12 -1.14
N ALA A 76 -8.56 -3.36 -1.34
CA ALA A 76 -8.83 -3.90 -2.67
C ALA A 76 -9.92 -3.15 -3.45
N TYR A 77 -10.89 -2.57 -2.76
CA TYR A 77 -11.98 -1.79 -3.35
C TYR A 77 -11.46 -0.43 -3.83
N HIS A 78 -10.72 0.28 -2.98
CA HIS A 78 -10.23 1.62 -3.30
C HIS A 78 -9.15 1.60 -4.39
N LEU A 79 -8.26 0.58 -4.39
CA LEU A 79 -7.29 0.42 -5.48
C LEU A 79 -7.97 0.28 -6.84
N GLU A 80 -9.08 -0.44 -6.92
CA GLU A 80 -9.78 -0.65 -8.18
C GLU A 80 -10.56 0.61 -8.61
N ASN A 81 -11.28 1.24 -7.69
CA ASN A 81 -12.23 2.31 -8.03
C ASN A 81 -11.63 3.72 -8.05
N TYR A 82 -10.52 3.95 -7.35
CA TYR A 82 -9.89 5.27 -7.26
C TYR A 82 -8.48 5.30 -7.87
N CYS A 83 -7.77 4.17 -7.86
CA CYS A 83 -6.43 4.09 -8.44
C CYS A 83 -6.41 3.44 -9.84
N ASP A 84 -7.54 2.94 -10.35
CA ASP A 84 -7.64 2.18 -11.60
C ASP A 84 -6.74 0.94 -11.64
N ILE A 85 -6.53 0.29 -10.49
CA ILE A 85 -5.71 -0.92 -10.35
C ILE A 85 -6.63 -2.12 -10.07
N PRO A 86 -7.10 -2.82 -11.12
CA PRO A 86 -7.93 -4.01 -10.95
C PRO A 86 -7.16 -5.08 -10.20
N ASN A 87 -7.84 -5.83 -9.34
CA ASN A 87 -7.23 -6.86 -8.52
C ASN A 87 -8.21 -7.97 -8.16
N SER A 88 -7.69 -9.16 -7.89
CA SER A 88 -8.47 -10.38 -7.59
C SER A 88 -8.80 -10.59 -6.10
N PHE A 89 -8.50 -9.61 -5.24
CA PHE A 89 -8.76 -9.71 -3.81
C PHE A 89 -10.24 -9.54 -3.47
N ASP A 90 -10.60 -9.99 -2.26
CA ASP A 90 -11.90 -9.72 -1.64
C ASP A 90 -12.08 -8.21 -1.40
N LYS A 91 -13.18 -7.64 -1.89
CA LYS A 91 -13.47 -6.19 -1.92
C LYS A 91 -14.05 -5.67 -0.61
N ARG A 92 -13.65 -6.24 0.53
CA ARG A 92 -14.04 -5.70 1.84
C ARG A 92 -13.37 -4.34 2.06
N VAL A 93 -14.19 -3.37 2.41
CA VAL A 93 -13.75 -2.01 2.70
C VAL A 93 -13.18 -1.93 4.12
N GLU A 94 -11.98 -1.37 4.26
CA GLU A 94 -11.40 -0.99 5.54
C GLU A 94 -11.81 0.45 5.89
N ILE A 95 -12.38 0.68 7.07
CA ILE A 95 -12.88 2.01 7.48
C ILE A 95 -11.76 3.06 7.44
N SER A 96 -10.55 2.69 7.84
CA SER A 96 -9.38 3.58 7.77
C SER A 96 -9.01 3.94 6.33
N ALA A 97 -9.09 3.00 5.40
CA ALA A 97 -8.85 3.26 3.98
C ALA A 97 -9.95 4.17 3.41
N ALA A 98 -11.21 3.89 3.70
CA ALA A 98 -12.33 4.73 3.27
C ALA A 98 -12.15 6.19 3.71
N PHE A 99 -11.85 6.41 4.99
CA PHE A 99 -11.56 7.76 5.49
C PHE A 99 -10.37 8.41 4.77
N MET A 100 -9.28 7.68 4.56
CA MET A 100 -8.12 8.26 3.87
C MET A 100 -8.42 8.58 2.40
N PHE A 101 -9.24 7.78 1.71
CA PHE A 101 -9.66 8.10 0.35
C PHE A 101 -10.58 9.34 0.30
N GLU A 102 -11.44 9.56 1.30
CA GLU A 102 -12.17 10.83 1.42
C GLU A 102 -11.21 12.03 1.56
N VAL A 103 -10.15 11.89 2.37
CA VAL A 103 -9.11 12.92 2.53
C VAL A 103 -8.34 13.15 1.22
N ILE A 104 -7.96 12.08 0.53
CA ILE A 104 -7.24 12.13 -0.76
C ILE A 104 -8.08 12.85 -1.82
N GLU A 105 -9.36 12.53 -1.93
CA GLU A 105 -10.27 13.19 -2.85
C GLU A 105 -10.42 14.68 -2.52
N ALA A 106 -10.62 15.01 -1.24
CA ALA A 106 -10.69 16.41 -0.78
C ALA A 106 -9.40 17.20 -1.04
N TYR A 107 -8.23 16.54 -1.05
CA TYR A 107 -6.94 17.15 -1.36
C TYR A 107 -6.77 17.49 -2.86
N GLY A 108 -7.49 16.76 -3.72
CA GLY A 108 -7.45 16.90 -5.18
C GLY A 108 -7.13 15.59 -5.93
N GLY A 109 -7.42 14.44 -5.32
CA GLY A 109 -7.35 13.12 -5.93
C GLY A 109 -6.00 12.42 -5.80
N VAL A 110 -5.99 11.12 -6.13
CA VAL A 110 -4.84 10.21 -5.94
C VAL A 110 -3.55 10.70 -6.61
N GLU A 111 -3.63 11.23 -7.84
CA GLU A 111 -2.47 11.72 -8.60
C GLU A 111 -1.77 12.87 -7.88
N LYS A 112 -2.55 13.82 -7.35
CA LYS A 112 -2.01 14.97 -6.63
C LYS A 112 -1.50 14.57 -5.25
N PHE A 113 -2.26 13.74 -4.54
CA PHE A 113 -1.90 13.32 -3.20
C PHE A 113 -0.60 12.51 -3.18
N TYR A 114 -0.49 11.45 -3.99
CA TYR A 114 0.70 10.58 -3.98
C TYR A 114 1.94 11.24 -4.60
N LYS A 115 1.78 12.37 -5.30
CA LYS A 115 2.90 13.22 -5.73
C LYS A 115 3.56 13.99 -4.60
N ASP A 116 2.82 14.26 -3.52
CA ASP A 116 3.28 15.07 -2.39
C ASP A 116 3.50 14.23 -1.13
N PHE A 117 2.78 13.11 -0.97
CA PHE A 117 2.80 12.27 0.23
C PHE A 117 3.18 10.80 -0.05
N PHE A 118 3.71 10.14 0.97
CA PHE A 118 3.98 8.70 1.02
C PHE A 118 3.55 8.17 2.39
N PHE A 119 2.92 6.99 2.40
CA PHE A 119 2.54 6.27 3.62
C PHE A 119 3.53 5.16 3.95
#